data_AF-A0AA36NEV6-F1
#
_entry.id   AF-A0AA36NEV6-F1
#
_cell.length_a   1.000
_cell.length_b   1.000
_cell.length_c   1.000
_cell.angle_alpha   90.00
_cell.angle_beta   90.00
_cell.angle_gamma   90.00
#
_symmetry.space_group_name_H-M   'P 1'
#
loop_
_entity.id
_entity.type
_entity.pdbx_description
1 polymer ?
#
loop_
_entity_poly.entity_id
_entity_poly.type
_entity_poly.pdbx_seq_one_letter_code
_entity_poly.pdbx_strand_id
1 'polypeptide(L)'
;MSAPSTLLRASSCEPARVVDRESEEEEEQELSEQVARLADRAALLTSSRLTSPASAAAAPIVPSPAPGPAPSAATVGIAMSPGSLPGSRGHPELCRRPCLHFFSRQGCQREADCVYCHLPHPQRAVSLDKRSRELVAALAPRSLLALLLPLLRARVEAMADGRGSAALCQRARAFVLALEQEAVQLGPPPVPLAESQLKIMKLLKLMTLAMLMGLIVTQPEASTPHIFAGWRGALLPRWPFWPKRRWKTYAGSEGEECARVDAMAVDAMDGRGSAALCQRARAFLLALEQEAAQLGPPPTPLVVKRLKLMTLAMLMGLIARCPAPSVALLAKDALEDMRLL
;
A
#
# COMPACT_ATOMS: atom_id res chain seq x y z
N MET A 1 50.08 35.35 21.80
CA MET A 1 49.72 33.97 22.19
C MET A 1 49.23 33.29 20.93
N SER A 2 50.13 32.55 20.28
CA SER A 2 49.95 32.02 18.92
C SER A 2 49.17 30.70 18.96
N ALA A 3 48.17 30.58 18.10
CA ALA A 3 47.33 29.40 17.96
C ALA A 3 48.11 28.24 17.29
N PRO A 4 47.85 26.97 17.67
CA PRO A 4 48.50 25.82 17.05
C PRO A 4 47.83 25.46 15.72
N SER A 5 48.65 25.38 14.67
CA SER A 5 48.28 24.84 13.36
C SER A 5 48.09 23.33 13.44
N THR A 6 46.84 22.88 13.31
CA THR A 6 46.49 21.46 13.20
C THR A 6 46.74 20.99 11.76
N LEU A 7 47.82 20.24 11.56
CA LEU A 7 48.14 19.61 10.28
C LEU A 7 47.12 18.49 9.98
N LEU A 8 46.28 18.72 8.98
CA LEU A 8 45.39 17.72 8.38
C LEU A 8 46.23 16.63 7.71
N ARG A 9 46.22 15.44 8.31
CA ARG A 9 46.85 14.23 7.78
C ARG A 9 46.02 13.75 6.59
N ALA A 10 46.58 13.83 5.38
CA ALA A 10 45.95 13.30 4.17
C ALA A 10 45.68 11.80 4.34
N SER A 11 44.42 11.41 4.16
CA SER A 11 44.00 10.01 4.13
C SER A 11 44.66 9.34 2.93
N SER A 12 45.48 8.33 3.21
CA SER A 12 46.16 7.53 2.20
C SER A 12 45.13 6.87 1.29
N CYS A 13 45.17 7.19 -0.01
CA CYS A 13 44.36 6.51 -1.02
C CYS A 13 44.71 5.02 -1.04
N GLU A 14 43.69 4.16 -0.94
CA GLU A 14 43.82 2.71 -1.17
C GLU A 14 44.37 2.47 -2.59
N PRO A 15 45.37 1.60 -2.77
CA PRO A 15 45.86 1.26 -4.10
C PRO A 15 44.75 0.59 -4.89
N ALA A 16 44.51 1.06 -6.11
CA ALA A 16 43.56 0.48 -7.04
C ALA A 16 43.82 -1.03 -7.15
N ARG A 17 42.83 -1.85 -6.76
CA ARG A 17 42.87 -3.30 -6.97
C ARG A 17 43.01 -3.52 -8.47
N VAL A 18 44.17 -4.02 -8.88
CA VAL A 18 44.36 -4.61 -10.19
C VAL A 18 43.44 -5.82 -10.22
N VAL A 19 42.34 -5.70 -10.95
CA VAL A 19 41.48 -6.85 -11.25
C VAL A 19 42.28 -7.69 -12.24
N ASP A 20 42.59 -8.93 -11.88
CA ASP A 20 43.39 -9.82 -12.68
C ASP A 20 42.66 -10.09 -14.01
N ARG A 21 43.23 -9.59 -15.11
CA ARG A 21 42.66 -9.66 -16.47
C ARG A 21 42.34 -11.10 -16.91
N GLU A 22 43.06 -12.06 -16.35
CA GLU A 22 42.86 -13.49 -16.60
C GLU A 22 41.49 -13.96 -16.09
N SER A 23 40.97 -13.38 -15.00
CA SER A 23 39.66 -13.73 -14.46
C SER A 23 38.50 -13.29 -15.35
N GLU A 24 38.65 -12.15 -16.05
CA GLU A 24 37.63 -11.66 -16.98
C GLU A 24 37.55 -12.52 -18.25
N GLU A 25 38.69 -13.03 -18.73
CA GLU A 25 38.76 -13.92 -19.91
C GLU A 25 38.14 -15.30 -19.62
N GLU A 26 38.30 -15.83 -18.41
CA GLU A 26 37.66 -17.09 -17.97
C GLU A 26 36.13 -16.94 -17.84
N GLU A 27 35.64 -15.85 -17.26
CA GLU A 27 34.19 -15.58 -17.16
C GLU A 27 33.55 -15.43 -18.56
N GLU A 28 34.24 -14.78 -19.50
CA GLU A 28 33.74 -14.62 -20.87
C GLU A 28 33.66 -15.96 -21.63
N GLN A 29 34.64 -16.85 -21.43
CA GLN A 29 34.59 -18.21 -22.00
C GLN A 29 33.44 -19.03 -21.42
N GLU A 30 33.21 -18.97 -20.10
CA GLU A 30 32.12 -19.71 -19.45
C GLU A 30 30.74 -19.20 -19.93
N LEU A 31 30.58 -17.88 -20.06
CA LEU A 31 29.37 -17.26 -20.62
C LEU A 31 29.13 -17.68 -22.08
N SER A 32 30.18 -17.71 -22.90
CA SER A 32 30.10 -18.15 -24.31
C SER A 32 29.66 -19.62 -24.42
N GLU A 33 30.23 -20.50 -23.60
CA GLU A 33 29.84 -21.92 -23.58
C GLU A 33 28.39 -22.10 -23.11
N GLN A 34 27.94 -21.32 -22.13
CA GLN A 34 26.58 -21.37 -21.64
C GLN A 34 25.56 -20.93 -22.71
N VAL A 35 25.88 -19.91 -23.50
CA VAL A 35 25.05 -19.46 -24.62
C VAL A 35 24.95 -20.54 -25.70
N ALA A 36 26.06 -21.22 -26.03
CA ALA A 36 26.07 -22.33 -26.98
C ALA A 36 25.16 -23.49 -26.52
N ARG A 37 25.25 -23.89 -25.24
CA ARG A 37 24.39 -24.94 -24.66
C ARG A 37 22.90 -24.58 -24.70
N LEU A 38 22.56 -23.30 -24.50
CA LEU A 38 21.17 -22.84 -24.59
C LEU A 38 20.65 -22.84 -26.03
N ALA A 39 21.49 -22.50 -27.01
CA ALA A 39 21.14 -22.56 -28.43
C ALA A 39 20.82 -24.00 -28.87
N ASP A 40 21.65 -24.98 -28.48
CA ASP A 40 21.42 -26.39 -28.78
C ASP A 40 20.10 -26.90 -28.18
N ARG A 41 19.81 -26.52 -26.93
CA ARG A 41 18.56 -26.90 -26.26
C ARG A 41 17.34 -26.28 -26.94
N ALA A 42 17.45 -25.05 -27.46
CA ALA A 42 16.38 -24.42 -28.23
C ALA A 42 16.13 -25.13 -29.57
N ALA A 43 17.18 -25.61 -30.24
CA ALA A 43 17.06 -26.38 -31.46
C ALA A 43 16.32 -27.72 -31.22
N LEU A 44 16.64 -28.44 -30.14
CA LEU A 44 15.95 -29.68 -29.77
C LEU A 44 14.45 -29.50 -29.49
N LEU A 45 14.07 -28.41 -28.82
CA LEU A 45 12.67 -28.09 -28.55
C LEU A 45 11.90 -27.73 -29.82
N THR A 46 12.58 -27.13 -30.80
CA THR A 46 11.98 -26.77 -32.09
C THR A 46 11.72 -28.03 -32.93
N SER A 47 12.68 -28.95 -32.98
CA SER A 47 12.52 -30.23 -33.70
C SER A 47 11.44 -31.14 -33.08
N SER A 48 11.28 -31.11 -31.76
CA SER A 48 10.27 -31.93 -31.06
C SER A 48 8.82 -31.47 -31.30
N ARG A 49 8.61 -30.23 -31.76
CA ARG A 49 7.26 -29.72 -32.09
C ARG A 49 6.74 -30.18 -33.44
N LEU A 50 7.62 -30.57 -34.36
CA LEU A 50 7.24 -30.95 -35.73
C LEU A 50 6.82 -32.43 -35.85
N THR A 51 7.06 -33.24 -34.82
CA THR A 51 6.75 -34.68 -34.83
C THR A 51 5.60 -35.07 -33.89
N SER A 52 4.87 -34.11 -33.32
CA SER A 52 3.67 -34.42 -32.53
C SER A 52 2.48 -34.63 -33.48
N PRO A 53 2.01 -35.87 -33.71
CA PRO A 53 0.84 -36.10 -34.54
C PRO A 53 -0.36 -35.43 -33.88
N ALA A 54 -0.98 -34.51 -34.60
CA ALA A 54 -2.24 -33.89 -34.24
C ALA A 54 -3.29 -34.98 -34.03
N SER A 55 -3.54 -35.35 -32.77
CA SER A 55 -4.67 -36.19 -32.38
C SER A 55 -5.94 -35.35 -32.51
N ALA A 56 -6.52 -35.42 -33.71
CA ALA A 56 -7.84 -34.91 -34.02
C ALA A 56 -8.91 -35.77 -33.33
N ALA A 57 -9.19 -35.49 -32.05
CA ALA A 57 -10.42 -35.92 -31.40
C ALA A 57 -11.46 -34.80 -31.55
N ALA A 58 -12.24 -34.89 -32.63
CA ALA A 58 -13.40 -34.04 -32.87
C ALA A 58 -14.46 -34.32 -31.79
N ALA A 59 -14.66 -33.36 -30.89
CA ALA A 59 -15.81 -33.36 -29.99
C ALA A 59 -17.08 -32.95 -30.77
N PRO A 60 -18.24 -33.58 -30.52
CA PRO A 60 -19.49 -33.26 -31.20
C PRO A 60 -19.97 -31.84 -30.84
N ILE A 61 -20.26 -31.08 -31.89
CA ILE A 61 -20.85 -29.73 -31.82
C ILE A 61 -22.29 -29.89 -31.33
N VAL A 62 -22.55 -29.47 -30.09
CA VAL A 62 -23.92 -29.35 -29.55
C VAL A 62 -24.51 -28.04 -30.09
N PRO A 63 -25.67 -28.05 -30.79
CA PRO A 63 -26.31 -26.85 -31.28
C PRO A 63 -26.79 -25.98 -30.11
N SER A 64 -26.23 -24.78 -30.01
CA SER A 64 -26.58 -23.78 -29.01
C SER A 64 -28.01 -23.24 -29.27
N PRO A 65 -28.86 -23.11 -28.25
CA PRO A 65 -30.24 -22.64 -28.41
C PRO A 65 -30.30 -21.19 -28.90
N ALA A 66 -31.29 -20.93 -29.77
CA ALA A 66 -31.50 -19.67 -30.45
C ALA A 66 -31.58 -18.46 -29.48
N PRO A 67 -30.98 -17.31 -29.82
CA PRO A 67 -31.09 -16.09 -29.03
C PRO A 67 -32.53 -15.58 -29.06
N GLY A 68 -33.18 -15.57 -27.90
CA GLY A 68 -34.48 -14.91 -27.72
C GLY A 68 -34.39 -13.40 -28.03
N PRO A 69 -35.52 -12.77 -28.41
CA PRO A 69 -35.56 -11.37 -28.82
C PRO A 69 -35.03 -10.47 -27.71
N ALA A 70 -33.96 -9.75 -28.02
CA ALA A 70 -33.30 -8.82 -27.13
C ALA A 70 -34.30 -7.79 -26.61
N PRO A 71 -34.36 -7.53 -25.28
CA PRO A 71 -35.11 -6.40 -24.78
C PRO A 71 -34.52 -5.14 -25.42
N SER A 72 -35.39 -4.38 -26.11
CA SER A 72 -35.07 -3.10 -26.71
C SER A 72 -34.68 -2.13 -25.59
N ALA A 73 -33.40 -2.13 -25.26
CA ALA A 73 -32.78 -1.26 -24.29
C ALA A 73 -32.68 0.12 -24.93
N ALA A 74 -33.73 0.93 -24.73
CA ALA A 74 -33.63 2.38 -24.80
C ALA A 74 -32.76 2.85 -23.62
N THR A 75 -31.46 2.55 -23.69
CA THR A 75 -30.45 3.04 -22.75
C THR A 75 -30.29 4.52 -23.02
N VAL A 76 -30.96 5.34 -22.20
CA VAL A 76 -30.70 6.77 -22.10
C VAL A 76 -29.23 6.93 -21.68
N GLY A 77 -28.37 7.15 -22.66
CA GLY A 77 -26.93 7.30 -22.47
C GLY A 77 -26.61 8.59 -21.73
N ILE A 78 -26.70 8.57 -20.40
CA ILE A 78 -26.09 9.60 -19.57
C ILE A 78 -24.58 9.43 -19.73
N ALA A 79 -23.99 10.21 -20.62
CA ALA A 79 -22.55 10.26 -20.84
C ALA A 79 -21.87 10.84 -19.60
N MET A 80 -21.66 10.01 -18.57
CA MET A 80 -20.86 10.39 -17.42
C MET A 80 -19.42 10.61 -17.87
N SER A 81 -18.89 11.81 -17.63
CA SER A 81 -17.48 12.11 -17.88
C SER A 81 -16.61 11.09 -17.14
N PRO A 82 -15.72 10.34 -17.83
CA PRO A 82 -14.99 9.20 -17.26
C PRO A 82 -14.04 9.56 -16.10
N GLY A 83 -13.77 10.86 -15.90
CA GLY A 83 -13.01 11.38 -14.75
C GLY A 83 -13.81 11.50 -13.45
N SER A 84 -15.15 11.43 -13.49
CA SER A 84 -16.01 11.54 -12.30
C SER A 84 -16.06 10.26 -11.45
N LEU A 85 -15.72 9.12 -12.07
CA LEU A 85 -15.79 7.81 -11.43
C LEU A 85 -14.86 7.73 -10.22
N PRO A 86 -15.30 7.14 -9.09
CA PRO A 86 -14.50 7.04 -7.88
C PRO A 86 -13.12 6.41 -8.10
N GLY A 87 -13.01 5.45 -9.02
CA GLY A 87 -11.74 4.79 -9.34
C GLY A 87 -10.78 5.65 -10.18
N SER A 88 -11.30 6.60 -10.94
CA SER A 88 -10.52 7.53 -11.77
C SER A 88 -9.95 8.72 -10.99
N ARG A 89 -10.40 8.92 -9.74
CA ARG A 89 -9.92 10.01 -8.88
C ARG A 89 -8.43 9.87 -8.62
N GLY A 90 -7.65 10.90 -8.98
CA GLY A 90 -6.20 10.93 -8.81
C GLY A 90 -5.40 10.42 -9.99
N HIS A 91 -6.01 10.13 -11.13
CA HIS A 91 -5.28 9.74 -12.35
C HIS A 91 -4.31 10.85 -12.80
N PRO A 92 -3.08 10.52 -13.24
CA PRO A 92 -2.52 9.18 -13.45
C PRO A 92 -1.76 8.58 -12.24
N GLU A 93 -1.41 9.39 -11.25
CA GLU A 93 -0.46 9.00 -10.19
C GLU A 93 -1.09 8.23 -9.02
N LEU A 94 -2.33 8.56 -8.69
CA LEU A 94 -3.06 8.05 -7.52
C LEU A 94 -4.38 7.33 -7.86
N CYS A 95 -4.71 7.17 -9.15
CA CYS A 95 -5.93 6.45 -9.53
C CYS A 95 -5.82 4.96 -9.26
N ARG A 96 -6.97 4.32 -9.01
CA ARG A 96 -7.03 2.86 -8.81
C ARG A 96 -6.48 2.10 -10.02
N ARG A 97 -6.20 0.81 -9.82
CA ARG A 97 -5.89 -0.12 -10.90
C ARG A 97 -6.86 0.08 -12.09
N PRO A 98 -6.37 0.06 -13.35
CA PRO A 98 -7.22 0.14 -14.53
C PRO A 98 -8.29 -0.96 -14.51
N CYS A 99 -9.51 -0.60 -14.89
CA CYS A 99 -10.60 -1.55 -15.03
C CYS A 99 -10.34 -2.48 -16.22
N LEU A 100 -10.21 -3.78 -15.95
CA LEU A 100 -9.99 -4.78 -16.98
C LEU A 100 -11.17 -4.90 -17.97
N HIS A 101 -12.40 -4.66 -17.49
CA HIS A 101 -13.60 -4.79 -18.30
C HIS A 101 -13.88 -3.56 -19.15
N PHE A 102 -13.42 -2.37 -18.73
CA PHE A 102 -13.68 -1.13 -19.47
C PHE A 102 -13.12 -1.16 -20.89
N PHE A 103 -11.91 -1.72 -21.07
CA PHE A 103 -11.29 -1.87 -22.39
C PHE A 103 -11.69 -3.18 -23.10
N SER A 104 -12.61 -3.96 -22.54
CA SER A 104 -13.11 -5.18 -23.19
C SER A 104 -14.22 -4.84 -24.19
N ARG A 105 -14.48 -5.72 -25.17
CA ARG A 105 -15.57 -5.54 -26.15
C ARG A 105 -16.95 -5.37 -25.50
N GLN A 106 -17.13 -5.92 -24.30
CA GLN A 106 -18.40 -5.87 -23.56
C GLN A 106 -18.52 -4.62 -22.68
N GLY A 107 -17.45 -3.83 -22.52
CA GLY A 107 -17.42 -2.70 -21.58
C GLY A 107 -17.50 -3.12 -20.11
N CYS A 108 -17.45 -2.13 -19.21
CA CYS A 108 -17.62 -2.36 -17.78
C CYS A 108 -19.09 -2.30 -17.40
N GLN A 109 -19.68 -3.43 -16.99
CA GLN A 109 -21.09 -3.53 -16.56
C GLN A 109 -21.40 -2.80 -15.25
N ARG A 110 -20.38 -2.38 -14.49
CA ARG A 110 -20.58 -1.66 -13.22
C ARG A 110 -20.73 -0.16 -13.38
N GLU A 111 -20.51 0.38 -14.59
CA GLU A 111 -20.74 1.79 -14.92
C GLU A 111 -20.25 2.77 -13.83
N ALA A 112 -21.18 3.50 -13.19
CA ALA A 112 -20.95 4.49 -12.14
C ALA A 112 -20.44 3.89 -10.82
N ASP A 113 -20.78 2.63 -10.53
CA ASP A 113 -20.36 1.89 -9.34
C ASP A 113 -19.01 1.21 -9.51
N CYS A 114 -18.38 1.34 -10.70
CA CYS A 114 -17.07 0.77 -10.90
C CYS A 114 -16.02 1.47 -10.04
N VAL A 115 -15.48 0.72 -9.09
CA VAL A 115 -14.38 1.12 -8.23
C VAL A 115 -13.00 0.92 -8.89
N TYR A 116 -12.89 0.95 -10.22
CA TYR A 116 -11.62 0.87 -10.94
C TYR A 116 -11.48 2.06 -11.89
N CYS A 117 -10.26 2.37 -12.30
CA CYS A 117 -10.04 3.53 -13.17
C CYS A 117 -10.45 3.20 -14.62
N HIS A 118 -11.28 4.05 -15.23
CA HIS A 118 -11.70 3.92 -16.64
C HIS A 118 -10.91 4.86 -17.57
N LEU A 119 -10.00 5.69 -17.04
CA LEU A 119 -9.19 6.57 -17.89
C LEU A 119 -8.11 5.77 -18.66
N PRO A 120 -7.70 6.23 -19.86
CA PRO A 120 -6.60 5.62 -20.60
C PRO A 120 -5.32 5.60 -19.77
N HIS A 121 -4.66 4.45 -19.65
CA HIS A 121 -3.34 4.34 -19.04
C HIS A 121 -2.32 4.09 -20.16
N PRO A 122 -1.46 5.07 -20.48
CA PRO A 122 -0.57 4.98 -21.65
C PRO A 122 0.46 3.85 -21.51
N GLN A 123 0.79 3.46 -20.28
CA GLN A 123 1.70 2.37 -20.00
C GLN A 123 1.11 1.42 -18.95
N ARG A 124 1.37 0.12 -19.14
CA ARG A 124 1.20 -0.84 -18.06
C ARG A 124 2.15 -0.43 -16.94
N ALA A 125 1.60 -0.24 -15.75
CA ALA A 125 2.40 0.11 -14.60
C ALA A 125 3.52 -0.91 -14.40
N VAL A 126 4.75 -0.43 -14.23
CA VAL A 126 5.92 -1.29 -14.07
C VAL A 126 5.75 -2.10 -12.79
N SER A 127 5.57 -3.41 -12.93
CA SER A 127 5.57 -4.32 -11.79
C SER A 127 7.01 -4.66 -11.45
N LEU A 128 7.35 -4.58 -10.17
CA LEU A 128 8.56 -5.21 -9.66
C LEU A 128 8.48 -6.72 -9.90
N ASP A 129 9.57 -7.30 -10.38
CA ASP A 129 9.72 -8.74 -10.54
C ASP A 129 9.82 -9.43 -9.16
N LYS A 130 9.97 -10.76 -9.14
CA LYS A 130 10.08 -11.50 -7.87
C LYS A 130 11.33 -11.07 -7.08
N ARG A 131 12.49 -11.03 -7.73
CA ARG A 131 13.78 -10.73 -7.10
C ARG A 131 13.86 -9.31 -6.55
N SER A 132 13.40 -8.31 -7.29
CA SER A 132 13.36 -6.91 -6.84
C SER A 132 12.38 -6.70 -5.69
N ARG A 133 11.25 -7.42 -5.65
CA ARG A 133 10.34 -7.39 -4.49
C ARG A 133 11.00 -7.98 -3.25
N GLU A 134 11.70 -9.11 -3.39
CA GLU A 134 12.46 -9.71 -2.28
C GLU A 134 13.56 -8.77 -1.79
N LEU A 135 14.29 -8.13 -2.70
CA LEU A 135 15.30 -7.12 -2.36
C LEU A 135 14.67 -5.93 -1.62
N VAL A 136 13.56 -5.38 -2.11
CA VAL A 136 12.85 -4.27 -1.45
C VAL A 136 12.27 -4.68 -0.09
N ALA A 137 11.80 -5.93 0.05
CA ALA A 137 11.31 -6.47 1.31
C ALA A 137 12.43 -6.69 2.34
N ALA A 138 13.63 -7.03 1.88
CA ALA A 138 14.80 -7.23 2.73
C ALA A 138 15.48 -5.91 3.16
N LEU A 139 15.09 -4.76 2.60
CA LEU A 139 15.65 -3.47 3.00
C LEU A 139 15.16 -3.09 4.40
N ALA A 140 16.11 -2.72 5.26
CA ALA A 140 15.78 -2.07 6.52
C ALA A 140 14.89 -0.83 6.27
N PRO A 141 13.92 -0.54 7.16
CA PRO A 141 12.96 0.56 6.98
C PRO A 141 13.63 1.90 6.66
N ARG A 142 14.72 2.20 7.36
CA ARG A 142 15.56 3.38 7.18
C ARG A 142 16.14 3.49 5.76
N SER A 143 16.68 2.38 5.24
CA SER A 143 17.25 2.32 3.89
C SER A 143 16.15 2.41 2.82
N LEU A 144 14.98 1.81 3.07
CA LEU A 144 13.83 1.91 2.17
C LEU A 144 13.32 3.35 2.08
N LEU A 145 13.17 4.05 3.22
CA LEU A 145 12.75 5.45 3.23
C LEU A 145 13.78 6.35 2.54
N ALA A 146 15.08 6.14 2.78
CA ALA A 146 16.15 6.87 2.09
C ALA A 146 16.07 6.71 0.56
N LEU A 147 15.69 5.52 0.08
CA LEU A 147 15.50 5.23 -1.34
C LEU A 147 14.22 5.86 -1.92
N LEU A 148 13.10 5.80 -1.18
CA LEU A 148 11.78 6.19 -1.69
C LEU A 148 11.46 7.67 -1.52
N LEU A 149 11.92 8.33 -0.45
CA LEU A 149 11.58 9.73 -0.17
C LEU A 149 11.91 10.69 -1.33
N PRO A 150 13.10 10.64 -1.97
CA PRO A 150 13.39 11.52 -3.11
C PRO A 150 12.43 11.30 -4.27
N LEU A 151 12.02 10.05 -4.52
CA LEU A 151 11.08 9.70 -5.59
C LEU A 151 9.67 10.18 -5.27
N LEU A 152 9.22 10.03 -4.02
CA LEU A 152 7.92 10.49 -3.56
C LEU A 152 7.82 12.02 -3.65
N ARG A 153 8.84 12.76 -3.21
CA ARG A 153 8.90 14.23 -3.32
C ARG A 153 8.72 14.68 -4.76
N ALA A 154 9.57 14.17 -5.66
CA ALA A 154 9.53 14.53 -7.07
C ALA A 154 8.17 14.23 -7.72
N ARG A 155 7.53 13.11 -7.35
CA ARG A 155 6.18 12.77 -7.85
C ARG A 155 5.10 13.69 -7.33
N VAL A 156 5.16 14.05 -6.05
CA VAL A 156 4.19 14.97 -5.43
C VAL A 156 4.35 16.39 -5.95
N GLU A 157 5.57 16.82 -6.24
CA GLU A 157 5.86 18.10 -6.92
C GLU A 157 5.32 18.10 -8.35
N ALA A 158 5.63 17.07 -9.15
CA ALA A 158 5.11 16.95 -10.51
C ALA A 158 3.57 16.91 -10.57
N MET A 159 2.91 16.37 -9.53
CA MET A 159 1.46 16.41 -9.41
C MET A 159 0.90 17.81 -9.13
N ALA A 160 1.65 18.65 -8.43
CA ALA A 160 1.24 20.01 -8.10
C ALA A 160 1.24 20.92 -9.33
N ASP A 161 2.13 20.63 -10.29
CA ASP A 161 2.27 21.39 -11.53
C ASP A 161 1.23 20.97 -12.61
N GLY A 162 0.43 19.93 -12.34
CA GLY A 162 -0.45 19.30 -13.33
C GLY A 162 -1.95 19.33 -13.03
N ARG A 163 -2.74 18.58 -13.83
CA ARG A 163 -4.21 18.40 -13.72
C ARG A 163 -4.67 17.54 -12.52
N GLY A 164 -3.85 17.46 -11.47
CA GLY A 164 -4.18 16.71 -10.26
C GLY A 164 -5.25 17.42 -9.42
N SER A 165 -5.98 16.67 -8.59
CA SER A 165 -6.84 17.28 -7.57
C SER A 165 -5.96 17.92 -6.49
N ALA A 166 -6.10 19.22 -6.25
CA ALA A 166 -5.36 19.95 -5.21
C ALA A 166 -5.45 19.27 -3.83
N ALA A 167 -6.65 18.78 -3.48
CA ALA A 167 -6.88 18.07 -2.23
C ALA A 167 -6.15 16.72 -2.13
N LEU A 168 -5.89 16.04 -3.25
CA LEU A 168 -5.08 14.82 -3.28
C LEU A 168 -3.59 15.15 -3.19
N CYS A 169 -3.15 16.19 -3.90
CA CYS A 169 -1.77 16.68 -3.82
C CYS A 169 -1.41 17.08 -2.39
N GLN A 170 -2.30 17.82 -1.70
CA GLN A 170 -2.09 18.21 -0.31
C GLN A 170 -1.97 17.01 0.63
N ARG A 171 -2.80 15.98 0.46
CA ARG A 171 -2.70 14.74 1.25
C ARG A 171 -1.42 13.98 0.98
N ALA A 172 -0.98 13.92 -0.28
CA ALA A 172 0.28 13.28 -0.64
C ALA A 172 1.48 14.04 -0.06
N ARG A 173 1.47 15.39 -0.06
CA ARG A 173 2.48 16.21 0.62
C ARG A 173 2.53 15.93 2.11
N ALA A 174 1.39 15.91 2.78
CA ALA A 174 1.31 15.59 4.21
C ALA A 174 1.88 14.19 4.50
N PHE A 175 1.62 13.21 3.64
CA PHE A 175 2.20 11.87 3.74
C PHE A 175 3.72 11.88 3.62
N VAL A 176 4.26 12.58 2.61
CA VAL A 176 5.72 12.68 2.44
C VAL A 176 6.38 13.35 3.63
N LEU A 177 5.82 14.46 4.14
CA LEU A 177 6.34 15.14 5.33
C LEU A 177 6.37 14.23 6.57
N ALA A 178 5.35 13.39 6.76
CA ALA A 178 5.33 12.44 7.87
C ALA A 178 6.42 11.38 7.75
N LEU A 179 6.66 10.86 6.54
CA LEU A 179 7.75 9.92 6.29
C LEU A 179 9.13 10.56 6.47
N GLU A 180 9.28 11.84 6.17
CA GLU A 180 10.53 12.57 6.41
C GLU A 180 10.82 12.70 7.90
N GLN A 181 9.80 13.02 8.71
CA GLN A 181 9.94 13.07 10.16
C GLN A 181 10.33 11.70 10.72
N GLU A 182 9.75 10.61 10.20
CA GLU A 182 10.13 9.26 10.57
C GLU A 182 11.57 8.93 10.15
N ALA A 183 11.99 9.32 8.94
CA ALA A 183 13.36 9.14 8.50
C ALA A 183 14.37 9.89 9.38
N VAL A 184 14.03 11.10 9.86
CA VAL A 184 14.84 11.86 10.82
C VAL A 184 14.95 11.10 12.16
N GLN A 185 13.85 10.53 12.66
CA GLN A 185 13.85 9.74 13.89
C GLN A 185 14.68 8.46 13.78
N LEU A 186 14.68 7.82 12.61
CA LEU A 186 15.49 6.64 12.34
C LEU A 186 16.98 6.97 12.16
N GLY A 187 17.32 8.22 11.84
CA GLY A 187 18.69 8.72 11.63
C GLY A 187 19.26 8.49 10.22
N PRO A 188 20.54 8.86 9.97
CA PRO A 188 21.20 8.72 8.65
C PRO A 188 21.42 7.26 8.21
N PRO A 189 21.05 6.80 7.01
CA PRO A 189 21.14 5.38 6.64
C PRO A 189 22.54 4.78 6.91
N PRO A 190 22.62 3.52 7.37
CA PRO A 190 23.87 2.95 7.93
C PRO A 190 24.97 2.75 6.89
N VAL A 191 24.64 2.64 5.60
CA VAL A 191 25.61 2.37 4.53
C VAL A 191 25.15 3.10 3.25
N PRO A 192 26.08 3.64 2.43
CA PRO A 192 25.75 4.11 1.08
C PRO A 192 25.07 3.02 0.25
N LEU A 193 24.21 3.43 -0.68
CA LEU A 193 23.41 2.48 -1.46
C LEU A 193 24.32 1.59 -2.33
N ALA A 194 24.15 0.27 -2.22
CA ALA A 194 24.87 -0.69 -3.04
C ALA A 194 24.49 -0.57 -4.52
N GLU A 195 25.35 -1.01 -5.44
CA GLU A 195 25.09 -0.93 -6.88
C GLU A 195 23.80 -1.66 -7.31
N SER A 196 23.48 -2.78 -6.64
CA SER A 196 22.21 -3.50 -6.82
C SER A 196 20.98 -2.63 -6.53
N GLN A 197 21.08 -1.69 -5.60
CA GLN A 197 20.00 -0.77 -5.23
C GLN A 197 19.84 0.34 -6.28
N LEU A 198 20.90 0.73 -7.00
CA LEU A 198 20.81 1.67 -8.12
C LEU A 198 19.96 1.09 -9.27
N LYS A 199 20.08 -0.21 -9.54
CA LYS A 199 19.25 -0.90 -10.55
C LYS A 199 17.77 -0.88 -10.14
N ILE A 200 17.46 -1.14 -8.86
CA ILE A 200 16.10 -1.04 -8.33
C ILE A 200 15.58 0.39 -8.43
N MET A 201 16.40 1.39 -8.11
CA MET A 201 16.01 2.80 -8.18
C MET A 201 15.55 3.21 -9.58
N LYS A 202 16.16 2.68 -10.65
CA LYS A 202 15.70 2.90 -12.04
C LYS A 202 14.29 2.36 -12.26
N LEU A 203 13.97 1.18 -11.72
CA LEU A 203 12.62 0.59 -11.82
C LEU A 203 11.60 1.38 -10.98
N LEU A 204 11.96 1.77 -9.75
CA LEU A 204 11.08 2.54 -8.87
C LEU A 204 10.75 3.91 -9.46
N LYS A 205 11.67 4.55 -10.19
CA LYS A 205 11.40 5.80 -10.91
C LYS A 205 10.27 5.68 -11.93
N LEU A 206 10.00 4.49 -12.46
CA LEU A 206 8.93 4.22 -13.43
C LEU A 206 7.59 3.88 -12.78
N MET A 207 7.55 3.71 -11.45
CA MET A 207 6.33 3.41 -10.73
C MET A 207 5.52 4.69 -10.45
N THR A 208 4.20 4.54 -10.37
CA THR A 208 3.31 5.64 -9.97
C THR A 208 3.44 5.92 -8.47
N LEU A 209 3.04 7.13 -8.07
CA LEU A 209 3.03 7.52 -6.66
C LEU A 209 2.27 6.50 -5.78
N ALA A 210 1.09 6.04 -6.21
CA ALA A 210 0.32 5.04 -5.47
C ALA A 210 1.08 3.73 -5.22
N MET A 211 1.87 3.27 -6.19
CA MET A 211 2.61 2.02 -6.02
C MET A 211 3.82 2.19 -5.09
N LEU A 212 4.52 3.33 -5.19
CA LEU A 212 5.62 3.65 -4.26
C LEU A 212 5.13 3.71 -2.81
N MET A 213 3.99 4.37 -2.60
CA MET A 213 3.34 4.43 -1.29
C MET A 213 2.88 3.05 -0.83
N GLY A 214 2.34 2.24 -1.75
CA GLY A 214 1.97 0.85 -1.50
C GLY A 214 3.14 0.03 -0.94
N LEU A 215 4.35 0.16 -1.51
CA LEU A 215 5.54 -0.54 -1.03
C LEU A 215 5.79 -0.28 0.46
N ILE A 216 5.74 0.99 0.88
CA ILE A 216 5.97 1.40 2.27
C ILE A 216 4.93 0.77 3.19
N VAL A 217 3.65 0.89 2.83
CA VAL A 217 2.55 0.43 3.70
C VAL A 217 2.52 -1.10 3.81
N THR A 218 2.98 -1.82 2.78
CA THR A 218 3.00 -3.29 2.77
C THR A 218 4.18 -3.92 3.51
N GLN A 219 5.17 -3.14 3.95
CA GLN A 219 6.29 -3.71 4.69
C GLN A 219 5.83 -4.17 6.09
N PRO A 220 6.00 -5.45 6.45
CA PRO A 220 5.58 -5.98 7.73
C PRO A 220 6.44 -5.46 8.89
N GLU A 221 7.73 -5.21 8.66
CA GLU A 221 8.68 -4.80 9.71
C GLU A 221 8.99 -3.30 9.73
N ALA A 222 8.63 -2.57 8.68
CA ALA A 222 8.79 -1.10 8.65
C ALA A 222 7.73 -0.36 9.45
N SER A 223 6.66 -1.04 9.87
CA SER A 223 5.72 -0.46 10.80
C SER A 223 6.36 -0.40 12.18
N THR A 224 6.98 0.74 12.49
CA THR A 224 6.85 1.24 13.86
C THR A 224 5.35 1.27 14.15
N PRO A 225 4.85 0.49 15.14
CA PRO A 225 3.42 0.25 15.31
C PRO A 225 2.62 1.54 15.59
N HIS A 226 3.30 2.63 15.94
CA HIS A 226 2.64 3.87 16.38
C HIS A 226 2.33 4.85 15.25
N ILE A 227 3.16 4.95 14.20
CA ILE A 227 2.92 5.93 13.13
C ILE A 227 1.94 5.32 12.13
N PHE A 228 2.23 4.15 11.59
CA PHE A 228 1.36 3.56 10.57
C PHE A 228 -0.03 3.17 11.09
N ALA A 229 -0.22 2.91 12.38
CA ALA A 229 -1.56 2.67 12.93
C ALA A 229 -2.49 3.89 12.77
N GLY A 230 -1.98 5.10 13.05
CA GLY A 230 -2.74 6.34 12.86
C GLY A 230 -3.07 6.61 11.39
N TRP A 231 -2.13 6.31 10.48
CA TRP A 231 -2.32 6.51 9.04
C TRP A 231 -3.20 5.42 8.40
N ARG A 232 -3.11 4.19 8.89
CA ARG A 232 -4.03 3.08 8.58
C ARG A 232 -5.48 3.40 8.98
N GLY A 233 -5.68 4.18 10.04
CA GLY A 233 -7.01 4.66 10.42
C GLY A 233 -7.45 5.95 9.70
N ALA A 234 -6.55 6.89 9.43
CA ALA A 234 -6.92 8.23 8.96
C ALA A 234 -6.97 8.38 7.42
N LEU A 235 -6.05 7.73 6.70
CA LEU A 235 -5.98 7.83 5.24
C LEU A 235 -6.50 6.59 4.54
N LEU A 236 -6.26 5.40 5.11
CA LEU A 236 -6.56 4.13 4.46
C LEU A 236 -8.04 3.72 4.35
N PRO A 237 -8.98 4.06 5.26
CA PRO A 237 -10.39 3.73 5.04
C PRO A 237 -11.00 4.50 3.87
N ARG A 238 -10.36 5.61 3.47
CA ARG A 238 -10.72 6.42 2.31
C ARG A 238 -9.76 6.25 1.14
N TRP A 239 -8.70 5.44 1.27
CA TRP A 239 -7.75 5.26 0.19
C TRP A 239 -8.13 4.08 -0.69
N PRO A 240 -8.16 4.28 -2.00
CA PRO A 240 -8.90 3.43 -2.90
C PRO A 240 -8.17 2.13 -3.33
N PHE A 241 -6.97 1.84 -2.80
CA PHE A 241 -6.02 0.87 -3.37
C PHE A 241 -5.90 -0.47 -2.64
N TRP A 242 -6.54 -0.67 -1.49
CA TRP A 242 -6.19 -1.80 -0.61
C TRP A 242 -7.05 -3.06 -0.88
N PRO A 243 -6.46 -4.19 -1.32
CA PRO A 243 -7.21 -5.43 -1.48
C PRO A 243 -7.42 -6.12 -0.12
N LYS A 244 -8.70 -6.29 0.28
CA LYS A 244 -9.12 -7.03 1.49
C LYS A 244 -8.66 -8.51 1.56
N ARG A 245 -8.05 -9.09 0.51
CA ARG A 245 -7.92 -10.56 0.37
C ARG A 245 -6.55 -11.17 0.69
N ARG A 246 -5.49 -10.39 1.00
CA ARG A 246 -4.13 -10.96 1.12
C ARG A 246 -3.67 -11.38 2.52
N TRP A 247 -4.54 -11.30 3.54
CA TRP A 247 -4.14 -11.49 4.95
C TRP A 247 -4.54 -12.86 5.54
N LYS A 248 -5.14 -13.77 4.76
CA LYS A 248 -5.62 -15.06 5.28
C LYS A 248 -4.53 -16.06 5.69
N THR A 249 -3.24 -15.81 5.45
CA THR A 249 -2.18 -16.81 5.70
C THR A 249 -1.17 -16.43 6.79
N TYR A 250 -1.38 -15.34 7.53
CA TYR A 250 -0.56 -14.97 8.69
C TYR A 250 -1.47 -14.49 9.80
N ALA A 251 -2.14 -15.41 10.49
CA ALA A 251 -2.87 -15.13 11.72
C ALA A 251 -2.24 -15.95 12.85
N GLY A 252 -1.32 -15.32 13.58
CA GLY A 252 -1.11 -15.64 15.00
C GLY A 252 -2.24 -15.02 15.83
N SER A 253 -2.20 -15.21 17.15
CA SER A 253 -3.25 -14.83 18.12
C SER A 253 -3.70 -13.36 18.06
N GLU A 254 -2.87 -12.43 17.57
CA GLU A 254 -3.22 -11.01 17.41
C GLU A 254 -4.18 -10.75 16.23
N GLY A 255 -4.29 -11.69 15.28
CA GLY A 255 -5.16 -11.56 14.10
C GLY A 255 -6.64 -11.75 14.39
N GLU A 256 -7.00 -12.54 15.43
CA GLU A 256 -8.40 -12.76 15.83
C GLU A 256 -9.02 -11.51 16.45
N GLU A 257 -8.24 -10.72 17.18
CA GLU A 257 -8.72 -9.52 17.85
C GLU A 257 -8.98 -8.38 16.84
N CYS A 258 -8.10 -8.18 15.87
CA CYS A 258 -8.34 -7.26 14.75
C CYS A 258 -9.54 -7.70 13.88
N ALA A 259 -9.68 -8.99 13.60
CA ALA A 259 -10.83 -9.51 12.84
C ALA A 259 -12.16 -9.33 13.60
N ARG A 260 -12.16 -9.42 14.93
CA ARG A 260 -13.31 -9.09 15.78
C ARG A 260 -13.68 -7.61 15.67
N VAL A 261 -12.71 -6.71 15.77
CA VAL A 261 -12.95 -5.26 15.65
C VAL A 261 -13.47 -4.87 14.26
N ASP A 262 -12.95 -5.49 13.20
CA ASP A 262 -13.44 -5.28 11.83
C ASP A 262 -14.84 -5.87 11.60
N ALA A 263 -15.16 -7.04 12.16
CA ALA A 263 -16.51 -7.60 12.11
C ALA A 263 -17.53 -6.69 12.86
N MET A 264 -17.12 -6.14 14.01
CA MET A 264 -17.92 -5.17 14.78
C MET A 264 -18.17 -3.86 14.02
N ALA A 265 -17.23 -3.43 13.18
CA ALA A 265 -17.38 -2.23 12.35
C ALA A 265 -18.30 -2.45 11.14
N VAL A 266 -18.40 -3.69 10.63
CA VAL A 266 -19.29 -4.07 9.52
C VAL A 266 -20.74 -4.19 9.98
N ASP A 267 -21.01 -4.81 11.13
CA ASP A 267 -22.37 -4.89 11.71
C ASP A 267 -22.96 -3.50 12.05
N ALA A 268 -22.10 -2.52 12.34
CA ALA A 268 -22.51 -1.14 12.59
C ALA A 268 -22.99 -0.39 11.32
N MET A 269 -22.67 -0.88 10.11
CA MET A 269 -23.06 -0.23 8.86
C MET A 269 -24.50 -0.54 8.40
N ASP A 270 -25.12 -1.61 8.91
CA ASP A 270 -26.44 -2.09 8.47
C ASP A 270 -27.63 -1.39 9.16
N GLY A 271 -27.41 -0.27 9.85
CA GLY A 271 -28.47 0.62 10.37
C GLY A 271 -29.39 0.02 11.45
N ARG A 272 -29.21 -1.25 11.82
CA ARG A 272 -29.96 -1.92 12.89
C ARG A 272 -29.18 -1.86 14.20
N GLY A 273 -29.50 -0.84 15.00
CA GLY A 273 -29.26 -0.86 16.45
C GLY A 273 -28.28 0.18 16.97
N SER A 274 -28.65 1.46 16.95
CA SER A 274 -27.98 2.50 17.75
C SER A 274 -27.92 2.12 19.24
N ALA A 275 -28.98 1.50 19.76
CA ALA A 275 -29.03 0.99 21.14
C ALA A 275 -28.00 -0.12 21.40
N ALA A 276 -27.83 -1.06 20.47
CA ALA A 276 -26.86 -2.15 20.60
C ALA A 276 -25.41 -1.64 20.44
N LEU A 277 -25.18 -0.60 19.64
CA LEU A 277 -23.88 0.07 19.54
C LEU A 277 -23.56 0.81 20.84
N CYS A 278 -24.51 1.57 21.39
CA CYS A 278 -24.34 2.27 22.67
C CYS A 278 -24.12 1.30 23.84
N GLN A 279 -24.87 0.19 23.91
CA GLN A 279 -24.68 -0.84 24.94
C GLN A 279 -23.30 -1.51 24.82
N ARG A 280 -22.84 -1.80 23.60
CA ARG A 280 -21.51 -2.39 23.37
C ARG A 280 -20.37 -1.42 23.67
N ALA A 281 -20.51 -0.14 23.31
CA ALA A 281 -19.55 0.90 23.67
C ALA A 281 -19.47 1.06 25.20
N ARG A 282 -20.62 1.04 25.89
CA ARG A 282 -20.68 1.10 27.36
C ARG A 282 -20.04 -0.14 28.01
N ALA A 283 -20.31 -1.33 27.50
CA ALA A 283 -19.69 -2.57 28.00
C ALA A 283 -18.16 -2.56 27.84
N PHE A 284 -17.66 -2.01 26.73
CA PHE A 284 -16.22 -1.87 26.50
C PHE A 284 -15.57 -0.86 27.46
N LEU A 285 -16.20 0.28 27.72
CA LEU A 285 -15.70 1.25 28.69
C LEU A 285 -15.66 0.67 30.12
N LEU A 286 -16.71 -0.06 30.52
CA LEU A 286 -16.74 -0.76 31.81
C LEU A 286 -15.65 -1.85 31.91
N ALA A 287 -15.35 -2.56 30.82
CA ALA A 287 -14.26 -3.53 30.80
C ALA A 287 -12.90 -2.85 30.98
N LEU A 288 -12.66 -1.71 30.33
CA LEU A 288 -11.44 -0.92 30.52
C LEU A 288 -11.30 -0.39 31.94
N GLU A 289 -12.40 0.04 32.57
CA GLU A 289 -12.40 0.45 33.98
C GLU A 289 -12.09 -0.72 34.93
N GLN A 290 -12.66 -1.90 34.68
CA GLN A 290 -12.38 -3.10 35.45
C GLN A 290 -10.93 -3.58 35.30
N GLU A 291 -10.39 -3.48 34.09
CA GLU A 291 -9.00 -3.83 33.80
C GLU A 291 -8.03 -2.82 34.44
N ALA A 292 -8.37 -1.52 34.39
CA ALA A 292 -7.63 -0.48 35.11
C ALA A 292 -7.66 -0.68 36.64
N ALA A 293 -8.77 -1.15 37.21
CA ALA A 293 -8.90 -1.47 38.63
C ALA A 293 -8.10 -2.73 39.04
N GLN A 294 -7.85 -3.66 38.10
CA GLN A 294 -7.07 -4.88 38.35
C GLN A 294 -5.54 -4.65 38.29
N LEU A 295 -5.08 -3.55 37.69
CA LEU A 295 -3.65 -3.29 37.46
C LEU A 295 -2.82 -2.90 38.71
N GLY A 296 -3.38 -2.95 39.92
CA GLY A 296 -2.63 -2.64 41.15
C GLY A 296 -2.23 -1.15 41.25
N PRO A 297 -1.12 -0.79 41.93
CA PRO A 297 -0.79 0.60 42.31
C PRO A 297 -0.78 1.57 41.12
N PRO A 298 -0.95 2.89 41.35
CA PRO A 298 -1.58 3.77 40.39
C PRO A 298 -0.87 3.77 39.03
N PRO A 299 -1.62 3.66 37.92
CA PRO A 299 -1.05 3.71 36.58
C PRO A 299 -0.26 5.01 36.42
N THR A 300 0.91 4.92 35.81
CA THR A 300 1.72 6.10 35.53
C THR A 300 0.86 7.14 34.76
N PRO A 301 1.07 8.45 34.99
CA PRO A 301 0.27 9.51 34.35
C PRO A 301 0.27 9.42 32.81
N LEU A 302 1.26 8.76 32.21
CA LEU A 302 1.34 8.47 30.79
C LEU A 302 0.32 7.42 30.32
N VAL A 303 0.08 6.37 31.12
CA VAL A 303 -0.91 5.33 30.80
C VAL A 303 -2.33 5.91 30.86
N VAL A 304 -2.63 6.70 31.90
CA VAL A 304 -3.92 7.40 32.04
C VAL A 304 -4.16 8.36 30.87
N LYS A 305 -3.15 9.18 30.52
CA LYS A 305 -3.24 10.10 29.38
C LYS A 305 -3.47 9.36 28.05
N ARG A 306 -2.87 8.18 27.89
CA ARG A 306 -3.02 7.35 26.69
C ARG A 306 -4.41 6.72 26.59
N LEU A 307 -4.95 6.16 27.67
CA LEU A 307 -6.33 5.68 27.70
C LEU A 307 -7.32 6.80 27.40
N LYS A 308 -7.17 7.98 28.03
CA LYS A 308 -8.03 9.15 27.77
C LYS A 308 -8.03 9.57 26.29
N LEU A 309 -6.86 9.58 25.64
CA LEU A 309 -6.76 9.91 24.21
C LEU A 309 -7.41 8.86 23.31
N MET A 310 -7.30 7.57 23.63
CA MET A 310 -7.95 6.50 22.87
C MET A 310 -9.47 6.55 23.01
N THR A 311 -9.98 6.72 24.24
CA THR A 311 -11.41 6.89 24.52
C THR A 311 -11.99 8.11 23.81
N LEU A 312 -11.28 9.24 23.84
CA LEU A 312 -11.70 10.47 23.15
C LEU A 312 -11.73 10.31 21.63
N ALA A 313 -10.72 9.64 21.04
CA ALA A 313 -10.70 9.36 19.61
C ALA A 313 -11.85 8.44 19.17
N MET A 314 -12.17 7.42 19.98
CA MET A 314 -13.32 6.54 19.72
C MET A 314 -14.65 7.30 19.82
N LEU A 315 -14.84 8.13 20.84
CA LEU A 315 -16.05 8.94 21.01
C LEU A 315 -16.25 9.93 19.85
N MET A 316 -15.18 10.60 19.42
CA MET A 316 -15.23 11.50 18.26
C MET A 316 -15.58 10.75 16.97
N GLY A 317 -15.07 9.51 16.81
CA GLY A 317 -15.43 8.63 15.71
C GLY A 317 -16.91 8.21 15.72
N LEU A 318 -17.47 7.94 16.90
CA LEU A 318 -18.88 7.61 17.09
C LEU A 318 -19.80 8.81 16.79
N ILE A 319 -19.48 9.99 17.31
CA ILE A 319 -20.24 11.23 17.06
C ILE A 319 -20.24 11.55 15.56
N ALA A 320 -19.10 11.46 14.89
CA ALA A 320 -18.98 11.76 13.47
C ALA A 320 -19.78 10.80 12.57
N ARG A 321 -20.10 9.59 13.05
CA ARG A 321 -20.81 8.56 12.30
C ARG A 321 -22.30 8.48 12.64
N CYS A 322 -22.71 8.97 13.81
CA CYS A 322 -24.09 8.94 14.27
C CYS A 322 -24.46 10.27 14.94
N PRO A 323 -25.04 11.23 14.20
CA PRO A 323 -25.42 12.55 14.75
C PRO A 323 -26.71 12.50 15.61
N ALA A 324 -27.02 11.36 16.23
CA ALA A 324 -28.17 11.24 17.11
C ALA A 324 -27.93 11.99 18.44
N PRO A 325 -28.90 12.74 18.96
CA PRO A 325 -28.74 13.53 20.19
C PRO A 325 -28.37 12.68 21.41
N SER A 326 -28.80 11.41 21.44
CA SER A 326 -28.43 10.46 22.49
C SER A 326 -26.94 10.11 22.50
N VAL A 327 -26.27 10.09 21.34
CA VAL A 327 -24.81 9.84 21.23
C VAL A 327 -24.02 11.06 21.70
N ALA A 328 -24.54 12.27 21.43
CA ALA A 328 -23.94 13.51 21.90
C ALA A 328 -24.02 13.65 23.43
N LEU A 329 -25.15 13.27 24.04
CA LEU A 329 -25.31 13.20 25.50
C LEU A 329 -24.34 12.19 26.14
N LEU A 330 -24.26 10.97 25.60
CA LEU A 330 -23.34 9.95 26.10
C LEU A 330 -21.87 10.40 26.02
N ALA A 331 -21.49 11.07 24.93
CA ALA A 331 -20.15 11.61 24.79
C ALA A 331 -19.87 12.78 25.72
N LYS A 332 -20.89 13.60 26.03
CA LYS A 332 -20.80 14.68 27.00
C LYS A 332 -20.56 14.13 28.42
N ASP A 333 -21.34 13.13 28.83
CA ASP A 333 -21.21 12.49 30.14
C ASP A 333 -19.82 11.85 30.29
N ALA A 334 -19.36 11.10 29.28
CA ALA A 334 -18.01 10.51 29.28
C ALA A 334 -16.88 11.55 29.29
N LEU A 335 -17.09 12.73 28.71
CA LEU A 335 -16.13 13.85 28.77
C LEU A 335 -16.12 14.53 30.15
N GLU A 336 -17.26 14.60 30.83
CA GLU A 336 -17.36 15.11 32.20
C GLU A 336 -16.69 14.15 33.20
N ASP A 337 -16.91 12.84 33.07
CA ASP A 337 -16.23 11.82 33.88
C ASP A 337 -14.70 11.84 33.67
N MET A 338 -14.23 12.02 32.42
CA MET A 338 -12.80 12.16 32.12
C MET A 338 -12.15 13.43 32.68
N ARG A 339 -12.93 14.48 32.95
CA ARG A 339 -12.45 15.72 33.59
C ARG A 339 -12.28 15.58 35.11
N LEU A 340 -13.03 14.68 35.74
CA LEU A 340 -12.99 14.44 37.18
C LEU A 340 -11.87 13.47 37.59
N LEU A 341 -11.43 12.60 36.68
CA LEU A 341 -10.26 11.73 36.79
C LEU A 341 -8.95 12.45 36.41
#